data_AF-S4R7U6-F1
#
_entry.id   AF-S4R7U6-F1
#
_cell.length_a   1.000
_cell.length_b   1.000
_cell.length_c   1.000
_cell.angle_alpha   90.00
_cell.angle_beta   90.00
_cell.angle_gamma   90.00
#
_symmetry.space_group_name_H-M   'P 1'
#
loop_
_entity.id
_entity.type
_entity.pdbx_description
1 polymer ?
#
loop_
_entity_poly.entity_id
_entity_poly.type
_entity_poly.pdbx_seq_one_letter_code
_entity_poly.pdbx_strand_id
1 'polypeptide(L)'
;RYGVEQPAYINIIRDPISRFLSSYFFRRFGDWRSEQIHLVRTPGMKDEERFLSVNDCILKNYPECTNPRLFYIVPYFCGQDPRCRVPSSWALKRAKDNVVQYYLLVGILEELEDTLLVLERLLPHYFSDALKIYSDPDYFGLGNGTSSLKKQLPSRRALQVLYQRLGYEYDFYYFVRDQFHLLKRKLGLR
;
A
#
# COMPACT_ATOMS: atom_id res chain seq x y z
N ARG A 1 10.38 -19.81 -18.44
CA ARG A 1 11.81 -19.60 -18.75
C ARG A 1 12.77 -20.45 -17.88
N TYR A 2 12.27 -21.20 -16.89
CA TYR A 2 13.09 -22.14 -16.08
C TYR A 2 12.46 -23.53 -15.93
N GLY A 3 11.56 -23.92 -16.84
CA GLY A 3 10.85 -25.22 -16.78
C GLY A 3 9.87 -25.39 -15.62
N VAL A 4 9.78 -24.43 -14.71
CA VAL A 4 8.83 -24.42 -13.58
C VAL A 4 7.57 -23.64 -13.92
N GLU A 5 6.44 -24.12 -13.39
CA GLU A 5 5.17 -23.42 -13.42
C GLU A 5 5.32 -22.05 -12.74
N GLN A 6 4.72 -21.02 -13.33
CA GLN A 6 4.76 -19.69 -12.74
C GLN A 6 3.82 -19.64 -11.53
N PRO A 7 4.25 -19.08 -10.39
CA PRO A 7 3.38 -18.95 -9.23
C PRO A 7 2.26 -17.93 -9.51
N ALA A 8 1.13 -18.09 -8.83
CA ALA A 8 0.08 -17.08 -8.83
C ALA A 8 0.51 -15.87 -7.98
N TYR A 9 0.69 -14.72 -8.62
CA TYR A 9 0.98 -13.47 -7.91
C TYR A 9 -0.31 -12.79 -7.48
N ILE A 10 -0.44 -12.51 -6.18
CA ILE A 10 -1.49 -11.66 -5.62
C ILE A 10 -0.86 -10.51 -4.83
N ASN A 11 -1.55 -9.39 -4.74
CA ASN A 11 -1.14 -8.28 -3.89
C ASN A 11 -2.34 -7.42 -3.48
N ILE A 12 -2.16 -6.53 -2.52
CA ILE A 12 -3.16 -5.55 -2.09
C ILE A 12 -2.46 -4.20 -1.96
N ILE A 13 -3.01 -3.18 -2.61
CA ILE A 13 -2.51 -1.81 -2.51
C ILE A 13 -3.49 -0.94 -1.73
N ARG A 14 -3.02 0.24 -1.34
CA ARG A 14 -3.75 1.23 -0.54
C ARG A 14 -3.59 2.60 -1.16
N ASP A 15 -4.54 3.50 -0.92
CA ASP A 15 -4.42 4.92 -1.25
C ASP A 15 -3.00 5.45 -0.91
N PRO A 16 -2.29 6.08 -1.88
CA PRO A 16 -0.90 6.51 -1.72
C PRO A 16 -0.64 7.40 -0.50
N ILE A 17 -1.51 8.38 -0.23
CA ILE A 17 -1.36 9.27 0.93
C ILE A 17 -1.61 8.51 2.22
N SER A 18 -2.68 7.74 2.30
CA SER A 18 -3.04 6.94 3.48
C SER A 18 -1.95 5.93 3.82
N ARG A 19 -1.35 5.30 2.80
CA ARG A 19 -0.17 4.44 2.94
C ARG A 19 1.03 5.20 3.47
N PHE A 20 1.35 6.36 2.87
CA PHE A 20 2.45 7.20 3.31
C PHE A 20 2.29 7.60 4.78
N LEU A 21 1.12 8.10 5.18
CA LEU A 21 0.85 8.50 6.56
C LEU A 21 0.96 7.31 7.51
N SER A 22 0.39 6.16 7.13
CA SER A 22 0.52 4.96 7.95
C SER A 22 1.98 4.57 8.17
N SER A 23 2.80 4.60 7.12
CA SER A 23 4.23 4.30 7.22
C SER A 23 4.99 5.34 8.05
N TYR A 24 4.70 6.63 7.85
CA TYR A 24 5.33 7.75 8.54
C TYR A 24 5.16 7.65 10.06
N PHE A 25 3.94 7.40 10.52
CA PHE A 25 3.62 7.30 11.94
C PHE A 25 3.99 5.93 12.53
N PHE A 26 3.82 4.84 11.78
CA PHE A 26 4.23 3.51 12.23
C PHE A 26 5.72 3.45 12.56
N ARG A 27 6.56 4.03 11.71
CA ARG A 27 8.00 4.05 11.94
C ARG A 27 8.38 4.84 13.20
N ARG A 28 7.59 5.86 13.58
CA ARG A 28 7.86 6.73 14.73
C ARG A 28 7.26 6.23 16.03
N PHE A 29 6.09 5.61 15.98
CA PHE A 29 5.31 5.31 17.18
C PHE A 29 4.83 3.86 17.26
N GLY A 30 5.05 3.06 16.21
CA GLY A 30 4.55 1.68 16.16
C GLY A 30 3.05 1.58 15.91
N ASP A 31 2.49 0.45 16.31
CA ASP A 31 1.06 0.14 16.32
C ASP A 31 0.64 -0.35 17.72
N TRP A 32 -0.65 -0.63 17.90
CA TRP A 32 -1.19 -1.09 19.18
C TRP A 32 -0.74 -2.50 19.58
N ARG A 33 -0.25 -3.31 18.64
CA ARG A 33 0.25 -4.67 18.94
C ARG A 33 1.68 -4.66 19.48
N SER A 34 2.44 -3.61 19.19
CA SER A 34 3.83 -3.54 19.58
C SER A 34 4.24 -2.08 19.75
N GLU A 35 3.78 -1.45 20.83
CA GLU A 35 4.12 -0.06 21.15
C GLU A 35 5.64 0.17 21.21
N GLN A 36 6.42 -0.85 21.58
CA GLN A 36 7.89 -0.81 21.63
C GLN A 36 8.58 -1.14 20.28
N ILE A 37 7.85 -1.46 19.21
CA ILE A 37 8.45 -1.87 17.93
C ILE A 37 9.30 -0.78 17.30
N HIS A 38 9.05 0.49 17.63
CA HIS A 38 9.86 1.61 17.16
C HIS A 38 11.29 1.58 17.73
N LEU A 39 11.50 0.95 18.89
CA LEU A 39 12.83 0.72 19.48
C LEU A 39 13.63 -0.33 18.69
N VAL A 40 12.93 -1.30 18.08
CA VAL A 40 13.53 -2.40 17.31
C VAL A 40 13.68 -2.05 15.82
N ARG A 41 12.67 -1.42 15.21
CA ARG A 41 12.64 -1.14 13.77
C ARG A 41 13.36 0.16 13.37
N THR A 42 13.50 1.10 14.31
CA THR A 42 14.27 2.33 14.11
C THR A 42 15.14 2.62 15.32
N PRO A 43 16.09 1.71 15.63
CA PRO A 43 17.04 1.96 16.69
C PRO A 43 17.85 3.21 16.33
N GLY A 44 17.91 4.18 17.24
CA GLY A 44 18.68 5.42 17.04
C GLY A 44 17.97 6.56 16.32
N MET A 45 16.66 6.47 16.02
CA MET A 45 15.89 7.64 15.59
C MET A 45 15.86 8.68 16.72
N LYS A 46 16.42 9.86 16.45
CA LYS A 46 16.47 10.97 17.40
C LYS A 46 15.07 11.53 17.66
N ASP A 47 14.89 12.16 18.81
CA ASP A 47 13.59 12.74 19.18
C ASP A 47 13.15 13.84 18.19
N GLU A 48 14.08 14.64 17.65
CA GLU A 48 13.74 15.64 16.64
C GLU A 48 13.16 15.01 15.36
N GLU A 49 13.67 13.84 14.97
CA GLU A 49 13.15 13.08 13.82
C GLU A 49 11.83 12.39 14.15
N ARG A 50 11.72 11.82 15.36
CA ARG A 50 10.53 11.10 15.84
C ARG A 50 9.33 12.02 15.96
N PHE A 51 9.51 13.21 16.49
CA PHE A 51 8.45 14.20 16.70
C PHE A 51 8.38 15.25 15.59
N LEU A 52 9.12 15.08 14.49
CA LEU A 52 8.99 15.92 13.30
C LEU A 52 7.53 15.94 12.84
N SER A 53 6.97 17.14 12.74
CA SER A 53 5.62 17.35 12.21
C SER A 53 5.55 16.87 10.76
N VAL A 54 4.52 16.09 10.42
CA VAL A 54 4.29 15.63 9.05
C VAL A 54 4.15 16.79 8.07
N ASN A 55 3.60 17.92 8.53
CA ASN A 55 3.51 19.15 7.74
C ASN A 55 4.89 19.72 7.42
N ASP A 56 5.76 19.83 8.43
CA ASP A 56 7.13 20.30 8.24
C ASP A 56 7.90 19.35 7.31
N CYS A 57 7.76 18.04 7.52
CA CYS A 57 8.39 17.05 6.66
C CYS A 57 8.04 17.25 5.18
N ILE A 58 6.74 17.44 4.88
CA ILE A 58 6.26 17.64 3.52
C ILE A 58 6.67 19.02 2.98
N LEU A 59 6.36 20.10 3.71
CA LEU A 59 6.51 21.46 3.21
C LEU A 59 7.97 21.91 3.14
N LYS A 60 8.84 21.41 4.02
CA LYS A 60 10.28 21.71 4.04
C LYS A 60 11.12 20.70 3.25
N ASN A 61 10.49 19.83 2.46
CA ASN A 61 11.17 18.88 1.56
C ASN A 61 12.13 17.91 2.26
N TYR A 62 11.75 17.37 3.42
CA TYR A 62 12.57 16.34 4.05
C TYR A 62 12.67 15.10 3.12
N PRO A 63 13.83 14.39 3.08
CA PRO A 63 14.07 13.31 2.11
C PRO A 63 13.02 12.21 2.09
N GLU A 64 12.40 11.89 3.23
CA GLU A 64 11.37 10.85 3.33
C GLU A 64 9.98 11.29 2.87
N CYS A 65 9.74 12.59 2.78
CA CYS A 65 8.50 13.20 2.32
C CYS A 65 8.63 13.74 0.88
N THR A 66 9.69 13.34 0.16
CA THR A 66 10.01 13.79 -1.19
C THR A 66 10.41 12.63 -2.09
N ASN A 67 10.32 12.85 -3.40
CA ASN A 67 10.83 11.89 -4.38
C ASN A 67 12.37 11.87 -4.36
N PRO A 68 13.00 10.69 -4.54
CA PRO A 68 12.39 9.43 -4.95
C PRO A 68 11.85 8.57 -3.80
N ARG A 69 12.00 8.95 -2.52
CA ARG A 69 11.63 8.07 -1.39
C ARG A 69 10.12 7.85 -1.22
N LEU A 70 9.29 8.75 -1.74
CA LEU A 70 7.84 8.55 -1.78
C LEU A 70 7.40 7.49 -2.80
N PHE A 71 8.20 7.26 -3.84
CA PHE A 71 7.93 6.35 -4.94
C PHE A 71 8.21 4.91 -4.48
N TYR A 72 7.16 4.12 -4.29
CA TYR A 72 7.23 2.86 -3.57
C TYR A 72 6.40 1.75 -4.22
N ILE A 73 5.12 1.99 -4.48
CA ILE A 73 4.25 0.95 -5.05
C ILE A 73 4.60 0.74 -6.51
N VAL A 74 4.80 1.79 -7.30
CA VAL A 74 5.14 1.63 -8.72
C VAL A 74 6.45 0.84 -8.92
N PRO A 75 7.57 1.14 -8.21
CA PRO A 75 8.77 0.30 -8.27
C PRO A 75 8.52 -1.17 -7.93
N TYR A 76 7.69 -1.44 -6.91
CA TYR A 76 7.36 -2.81 -6.48
C TYR A 76 6.77 -3.62 -7.63
N PHE A 77 5.80 -3.05 -8.35
CA PHE A 77 5.16 -3.72 -9.49
C PHE A 77 5.97 -3.61 -10.79
N CYS A 78 6.81 -2.58 -10.95
CA CYS A 78 7.68 -2.44 -12.12
C CYS A 78 8.75 -3.54 -12.17
N GLY A 79 9.24 -3.98 -11.00
CA GLY A 79 10.18 -5.09 -10.85
C GLY A 79 11.63 -4.64 -10.66
N GLN A 80 12.57 -5.49 -11.06
CA GLN A 80 14.00 -5.33 -10.74
C GLN A 80 14.80 -4.56 -11.80
N ASP A 81 14.15 -4.03 -12.84
CA ASP A 81 14.84 -3.20 -13.83
C ASP A 81 15.39 -1.92 -13.15
N PRO A 82 16.65 -1.53 -13.39
CA PRO A 82 17.23 -0.33 -12.78
C PRO A 82 16.39 0.94 -12.97
N ARG A 83 15.66 1.05 -14.10
CA ARG A 83 14.78 2.19 -14.39
C ARG A 83 13.56 2.26 -13.46
N CYS A 84 13.17 1.16 -12.83
CA CYS A 84 12.07 1.14 -11.85
C CYS A 84 12.40 1.95 -10.59
N ARG A 85 13.68 2.25 -10.31
CA ARG A 85 14.11 3.02 -9.13
C ARG A 85 13.89 4.53 -9.28
N VAL A 86 13.60 5.01 -10.48
CA VAL A 86 13.43 6.43 -10.78
C VAL A 86 11.98 6.70 -11.18
N PRO A 87 11.30 7.66 -10.53
CA PRO A 87 9.95 8.06 -10.92
C PRO A 87 9.92 8.50 -12.38
N SER A 88 9.23 7.72 -13.21
CA SER A 88 9.16 7.95 -14.66
C SER A 88 7.90 7.35 -15.25
N SER A 89 7.45 7.91 -16.38
CA SER A 89 6.35 7.34 -17.17
C SER A 89 6.65 5.92 -17.65
N TRP A 90 7.92 5.60 -17.91
CA TRP A 90 8.35 4.25 -18.26
C TRP A 90 8.12 3.27 -17.10
N ALA A 91 8.55 3.61 -15.88
CA ALA A 91 8.38 2.76 -14.71
C ALA A 91 6.89 2.52 -14.40
N LEU A 92 6.07 3.58 -14.50
CA LEU A 92 4.63 3.49 -14.36
C LEU A 92 4.02 2.53 -15.40
N LYS A 93 4.35 2.71 -16.69
CA LYS A 93 3.84 1.83 -17.74
C LYS A 93 4.24 0.38 -17.50
N ARG A 94 5.52 0.13 -17.17
CA ARG A 94 6.01 -1.22 -16.89
C ARG A 94 5.30 -1.86 -15.71
N ALA A 95 5.02 -1.09 -14.64
CA ALA A 95 4.24 -1.58 -13.51
C ALA A 95 2.82 -1.99 -13.91
N LYS A 96 2.12 -1.16 -14.71
CA LYS A 96 0.78 -1.48 -15.23
C LYS A 96 0.79 -2.73 -16.11
N ASP A 97 1.76 -2.83 -17.02
CA ASP A 97 1.94 -4.00 -17.88
C ASP A 97 2.13 -5.27 -17.05
N ASN A 98 2.98 -5.22 -16.02
CA ASN A 98 3.22 -6.37 -15.15
C ASN A 98 1.98 -6.78 -14.36
N VAL A 99 1.16 -5.83 -13.87
CA VAL A 99 -0.12 -6.13 -13.20
C VAL A 99 -1.02 -6.95 -14.12
N VAL A 100 -1.20 -6.52 -15.37
CA VAL A 100 -2.08 -7.19 -16.33
C VAL A 100 -1.52 -8.56 -16.76
N GLN A 101 -0.20 -8.66 -16.91
CA GLN A 101 0.44 -9.85 -17.46
C GLN A 101 0.67 -10.96 -16.43
N TYR A 102 0.98 -10.62 -15.18
CA TYR A 102 1.54 -11.56 -14.21
C TYR A 102 0.76 -11.69 -12.90
N TYR A 103 -0.07 -10.70 -12.55
CA TYR A 103 -0.85 -10.77 -11.30
C TYR A 103 -2.22 -11.39 -11.55
N LEU A 104 -2.57 -12.38 -10.73
CA LEU A 104 -3.92 -12.94 -10.68
C LEU A 104 -4.90 -11.92 -10.11
N LEU A 105 -4.50 -11.21 -9.06
CA LEU A 105 -5.28 -10.17 -8.42
C LEU A 105 -4.38 -9.11 -7.79
N VAL A 106 -4.74 -7.85 -7.97
CA VAL A 106 -4.26 -6.76 -7.12
C VAL A 106 -5.49 -6.09 -6.50
N GLY A 107 -5.71 -6.34 -5.20
CA GLY A 107 -6.85 -5.81 -4.45
C GLY A 107 -6.61 -4.40 -3.89
N ILE A 108 -7.67 -3.84 -3.30
CA ILE A 108 -7.68 -2.50 -2.71
C ILE A 108 -7.96 -2.65 -1.21
N LEU A 109 -7.08 -2.10 -0.37
CA LEU A 109 -7.18 -2.25 1.08
C LEU A 109 -8.43 -1.55 1.64
N GLU A 110 -8.82 -0.42 1.05
CA GLU A 110 -10.05 0.29 1.38
C GLU A 110 -11.31 -0.54 1.08
N GLU A 111 -11.20 -1.58 0.26
CA GLU A 111 -12.26 -2.50 -0.17
C GLU A 111 -11.84 -3.95 0.14
N LEU A 112 -11.31 -4.17 1.36
CA LEU A 112 -10.71 -5.46 1.74
C LEU A 112 -11.73 -6.61 1.73
N GLU A 113 -12.96 -6.38 2.14
CA GLU A 113 -14.04 -7.39 2.09
C GLU A 113 -14.28 -7.88 0.66
N ASP A 114 -14.41 -6.95 -0.28
CA ASP A 114 -14.54 -7.26 -1.71
C ASP A 114 -13.29 -7.98 -2.23
N THR A 115 -12.11 -7.58 -1.77
CA THR A 115 -10.84 -8.23 -2.16
C THR A 115 -10.82 -9.69 -1.69
N LEU A 116 -11.23 -9.97 -0.45
CA LEU A 116 -11.33 -11.34 0.08
C LEU A 116 -12.38 -12.16 -0.66
N LEU A 117 -13.53 -11.58 -0.98
CA LEU A 117 -14.57 -12.24 -1.76
C LEU A 117 -14.10 -12.61 -3.18
N VAL A 118 -13.34 -11.73 -3.84
CA VAL A 118 -12.73 -12.04 -5.13
C VAL A 118 -11.69 -13.16 -4.99
N LEU A 119 -10.86 -13.15 -3.95
CA LEU A 119 -9.89 -14.21 -3.67
C LEU A 119 -10.55 -15.57 -3.40
N GLU A 120 -11.67 -15.58 -2.67
CA GLU A 120 -12.49 -16.78 -2.47
C GLU A 120 -12.95 -17.40 -3.79
N ARG A 121 -13.35 -16.57 -4.76
CA ARG A 121 -13.79 -17.04 -6.08
C ARG A 121 -12.64 -17.50 -6.96
N LEU A 122 -11.50 -16.83 -6.92
CA LEU A 122 -10.35 -17.12 -7.79
C LEU A 122 -9.48 -18.27 -7.26
N LEU A 123 -9.34 -18.38 -5.95
CA LEU A 123 -8.46 -19.33 -5.27
C LEU A 123 -9.18 -20.00 -4.08
N PRO A 124 -10.30 -20.71 -4.32
CA PRO A 124 -11.13 -21.27 -3.24
C PRO A 124 -10.35 -22.25 -2.36
N HIS A 125 -9.38 -22.99 -2.91
CA HIS A 125 -8.59 -23.93 -2.13
C HIS A 125 -7.78 -23.27 -0.99
N TYR A 126 -7.41 -21.99 -1.17
CA TYR A 126 -6.65 -21.23 -0.17
C TYR A 126 -7.53 -20.28 0.66
N PHE A 127 -8.57 -19.71 0.05
CA PHE A 127 -9.32 -18.61 0.63
C PHE A 127 -10.75 -18.95 1.03
N SER A 128 -11.19 -20.21 0.94
CA SER A 128 -12.53 -20.60 1.42
C SER A 128 -12.80 -20.06 2.83
N ASP A 129 -13.97 -19.45 3.02
CA ASP A 129 -14.42 -18.82 4.27
C ASP A 129 -13.58 -17.62 4.77
N ALA A 130 -12.65 -17.08 3.98
CA ALA A 130 -11.82 -15.94 4.38
C ALA A 130 -12.64 -14.71 4.79
N LEU A 131 -13.71 -14.38 4.05
CA LEU A 131 -14.61 -13.29 4.38
C LEU A 131 -15.38 -13.56 5.67
N LYS A 132 -15.82 -14.81 5.87
CA LYS A 132 -16.50 -15.22 7.10
C LYS A 132 -15.58 -15.06 8.32
N ILE A 133 -14.33 -15.49 8.21
CA ILE A 133 -13.31 -15.32 9.26
C ILE A 133 -13.00 -13.84 9.50
N TYR A 134 -12.90 -13.04 8.44
CA TYR A 134 -12.62 -11.61 8.56
C TYR A 134 -13.73 -10.85 9.30
N SER A 135 -14.99 -11.21 9.04
CA SER A 135 -16.16 -10.61 9.68
C SER A 135 -16.46 -11.18 11.07
N ASP A 136 -15.71 -12.18 11.53
CA ASP A 136 -15.92 -12.81 12.83
C ASP A 136 -15.41 -11.89 13.96
N PRO A 137 -16.26 -11.51 14.93
CA PRO A 137 -15.90 -10.64 16.04
C PRO A 137 -14.70 -11.12 16.87
N ASP A 138 -14.50 -12.44 16.95
CA ASP A 138 -13.40 -13.04 17.72
C ASP A 138 -12.03 -12.71 17.10
N TYR A 139 -12.00 -12.44 15.79
CA TYR A 139 -10.79 -12.07 15.04
C TYR A 139 -10.73 -10.57 14.69
N PHE A 140 -11.84 -9.86 14.78
CA PHE A 140 -11.96 -8.43 14.47
C PHE A 140 -10.99 -7.55 15.29
N GLY A 141 -10.76 -7.90 16.56
CA GLY A 141 -9.83 -7.20 17.46
C GLY A 141 -8.37 -7.21 16.98
N LEU A 142 -7.97 -8.23 16.20
CA LEU A 142 -6.61 -8.32 15.66
C LEU A 142 -6.37 -7.22 14.61
N GLY A 143 -7.35 -6.93 13.75
CA GLY A 143 -7.23 -5.94 12.66
C GLY A 143 -6.97 -4.53 13.16
N ASN A 144 -7.77 -4.07 14.13
CA ASN A 144 -7.66 -2.74 14.73
C ASN A 144 -6.29 -2.50 15.39
N GLY A 145 -5.65 -3.57 15.90
CA GLY A 145 -4.32 -3.52 16.49
C GLY A 145 -3.21 -3.05 15.54
N THR A 146 -3.41 -3.10 14.22
CA THR A 146 -2.41 -2.66 13.22
C THR A 146 -2.41 -1.16 12.95
N SER A 147 -3.38 -0.44 13.50
CA SER A 147 -3.48 1.00 13.31
C SER A 147 -2.29 1.69 13.95
N SER A 148 -1.53 2.43 13.14
CA SER A 148 -0.35 3.17 13.63
C SER A 148 -0.78 4.24 14.62
N LEU A 149 0.01 4.39 15.69
CA LEU A 149 -0.28 5.31 16.78
C LEU A 149 -0.06 6.77 16.39
N LYS A 150 -0.77 7.69 17.08
CA LYS A 150 -0.60 9.15 16.99
C LYS A 150 -0.68 9.72 15.56
N LYS A 151 -1.48 9.09 14.68
CA LYS A 151 -1.71 9.59 13.32
C LYS A 151 -2.31 10.98 13.36
N GLN A 152 -1.67 11.91 12.65
CA GLN A 152 -2.16 13.27 12.45
C GLN A 152 -2.42 13.51 10.96
N LEU A 153 -3.53 14.17 10.68
CA LEU A 153 -3.85 14.61 9.31
C LEU A 153 -2.99 15.83 8.97
N PRO A 154 -2.27 15.83 7.83
CA PRO A 154 -1.57 17.01 7.38
C PRO A 154 -2.55 18.14 7.03
N SER A 155 -2.04 19.37 7.06
CA SER A 155 -2.74 20.56 6.58
C SER A 155 -3.12 20.40 5.11
N ARG A 156 -4.17 21.10 4.67
CA ARG A 156 -4.63 21.09 3.27
C ARG A 156 -3.50 21.42 2.28
N ARG A 157 -2.64 22.39 2.64
CA ARG A 157 -1.47 22.77 1.84
C ARG A 157 -0.47 21.62 1.71
N ALA A 158 -0.15 20.94 2.82
CA ALA A 158 0.75 19.79 2.79
C ALA A 158 0.15 18.62 2.00
N LEU A 159 -1.15 18.35 2.15
CA LEU A 159 -1.85 17.31 1.37
C LEU A 159 -1.77 17.59 -0.14
N GLN A 160 -1.99 18.83 -0.56
CA GLN A 160 -1.92 19.20 -1.98
C GLN A 160 -0.50 18.98 -2.56
N VAL A 161 0.52 19.39 -1.81
CA VAL A 161 1.93 19.17 -2.20
C VAL A 161 2.26 17.69 -2.28
N LEU A 162 1.80 16.91 -1.29
CA LEU A 162 2.04 15.47 -1.25
C LEU A 162 1.32 14.75 -2.41
N TYR A 163 0.08 15.13 -2.70
CA TYR A 163 -0.70 14.61 -3.82
C TYR A 163 0.03 14.82 -5.16
N GLN A 164 0.55 16.03 -5.40
CA GLN A 164 1.34 16.34 -6.60
C GLN A 164 2.60 15.48 -6.70
N ARG A 165 3.33 15.27 -5.60
CA ARG A 165 4.54 14.43 -5.58
C ARG A 165 4.22 12.95 -5.83
N LEU A 166 3.03 12.50 -5.45
CA LEU A 166 2.55 11.12 -5.62
C LEU A 166 1.82 10.90 -6.95
N GLY A 167 1.92 11.80 -7.93
CA GLY A 167 1.17 11.72 -9.19
C GLY A 167 1.24 10.34 -9.89
N TYR A 168 2.44 9.77 -10.02
CA TYR A 168 2.59 8.43 -10.60
C TYR A 168 2.02 7.30 -9.73
N GLU A 169 2.09 7.44 -8.41
CA GLU A 169 1.51 6.46 -7.47
C GLU A 169 -0.01 6.50 -7.54
N TYR A 170 -0.61 7.68 -7.67
CA TYR A 170 -2.06 7.84 -7.84
C TYR A 170 -2.54 7.32 -9.19
N ASP A 171 -1.82 7.60 -10.28
CA ASP A 171 -2.15 7.06 -11.60
C ASP A 171 -2.12 5.51 -11.59
N PHE A 172 -1.11 4.92 -10.95
CA PHE A 172 -1.06 3.47 -10.76
C PHE A 172 -2.21 2.95 -9.88
N TYR A 173 -2.48 3.61 -8.75
CA TYR A 173 -3.55 3.22 -7.84
C TYR A 173 -4.91 3.21 -8.52
N TYR A 174 -5.27 4.27 -9.25
CA TYR A 174 -6.56 4.34 -9.95
C TYR A 174 -6.64 3.31 -11.08
N PHE A 175 -5.56 3.08 -11.81
CA PHE A 175 -5.52 2.01 -12.80
C PHE A 175 -5.82 0.64 -12.17
N VAL A 176 -5.17 0.30 -11.06
CA VAL A 176 -5.39 -0.97 -10.37
C VAL A 176 -6.82 -1.07 -9.83
N ARG A 177 -7.33 0.00 -9.21
CA ARG A 177 -8.71 0.06 -8.70
C ARG A 177 -9.72 -0.20 -9.81
N ASP A 178 -9.54 0.43 -10.97
CA ASP A 178 -10.44 0.25 -12.10
C ASP A 178 -10.38 -1.19 -12.64
N GLN A 179 -9.19 -1.81 -12.69
CA GLN A 179 -9.05 -3.24 -13.05
C GLN A 179 -9.73 -4.15 -12.03
N PHE A 180 -9.57 -3.86 -10.73
CA PHE A 180 -10.21 -4.61 -9.65
C PHE A 180 -11.73 -4.55 -9.76
N HIS A 181 -12.31 -3.35 -9.94
CA HIS A 181 -13.76 -3.16 -10.11
C HIS A 181 -14.29 -3.82 -11.39
N LEU A 182 -13.52 -3.80 -12.47
CA LEU A 182 -13.87 -4.51 -13.71
C LEU A 182 -13.93 -6.03 -13.48
N LEU A 183 -12.96 -6.58 -12.77
CA LEU A 183 -12.93 -8.01 -12.41
C LEU A 183 -14.10 -8.38 -11.51
N LYS A 184 -14.38 -7.56 -10.48
CA LYS A 184 -15.52 -7.75 -9.57
C LYS A 184 -16.83 -7.87 -10.35
N ARG A 185 -17.08 -6.96 -11.30
CA ARG A 185 -18.24 -7.00 -12.20
C ARG A 185 -18.29 -8.26 -13.06
N LYS A 186 -17.15 -8.69 -13.62
CA LYS A 186 -17.08 -9.92 -14.43
C LYS A 186 -17.41 -11.18 -13.63
N LEU A 187 -17.10 -11.20 -12.34
CA LEU A 187 -17.42 -12.28 -11.42
C LEU A 187 -18.86 -12.21 -10.88
N GLY A 188 -19.65 -11.20 -11.28
CA GLY A 188 -21.03 -11.02 -10.81
C GLY A 188 -21.15 -10.57 -9.36
N LEU A 189 -20.07 -10.02 -8.79
CA LEU A 189 -20.05 -9.48 -7.44
C LEU A 189 -20.49 -8.00 -7.48
N ARG A 190 -21.45 -7.61 -6.64
CA ARG A 190 -21.97 -6.23 -6.56
C ARG A 190 -21.04 -5.35 -5.75
#